data_AF-A0A6A1R7K6-F1
#
_entry.id   AF-A0A6A1R7K6-F1
#
_cell.length_a   1.000
_cell.length_b   1.000
_cell.length_c   1.000
_cell.angle_alpha   90.00
_cell.angle_beta   90.00
_cell.angle_gamma   90.00
#
_symmetry.space_group_name_H-M   'P 1'
#
loop_
_entity.id
_entity.type
_entity.pdbx_description
1 polymer ?
#
loop_
_entity_poly.entity_id
_entity_poly.type
_entity_poly.pdbx_seq_one_letter_code
_entity_poly.pdbx_strand_id
1 'polypeptide(L)'
;MKKRTPGTEIDGFIIDDCVHAGGMAHIYSVRYAQPKAASPGFPMVMKIPRMTAGDGAENIVSFEVELQILPALHGPHVPQFVAAGDLLRVPYIVMEHMAGQTLQHWLDQPQPLPIETITQLGTAMAQAAHSLHQQNCCHLDLKPGNVLIQNSGNAVLLDFGLSCHAHYPDLLAEELRKAVGSPAWIAPEQIVGVRGDIRSDIFAIGVMLYELTTGELPFGAPTTQAGLRQRMWMAPTPPRALRADVPDWLQEIILRCLEPEAAQRYPSAAELAFDLSHPQQVPITQRGLRLKGISFFGKLRRWLRAAGMEYHPSPLPSQQAADVPILMVAVPHKDVTDATLYSLRQAVARSLSTRPGARLAVVTVISPAASSSTDSSRSETALHRMHLARLKQWAQGLETGGHGVSYHVLESGDVAQALVRYAEGNNVGLIIMGAATHGLQLQRWIATVPMRVARDAPCTVILVKQQLPFTALHRANTSYPEN
;
A
#
# COMPACT_ATOMS: atom_id res chain seq x y z
N MET A 1 0.42 12.90 18.60
CA MET A 1 0.72 11.96 19.69
C MET A 1 2.00 12.48 20.28
N LYS A 2 2.09 12.72 21.60
CA LYS A 2 3.34 13.18 22.20
C LYS A 2 4.42 12.11 21.96
N LYS A 3 5.65 12.52 21.65
CA LYS A 3 6.80 11.60 21.55
C LYS A 3 6.83 10.73 22.81
N ARG A 4 7.04 9.43 22.65
CA ARG A 4 7.17 8.52 23.79
C ARG A 4 8.48 8.83 24.52
N THR A 5 8.42 8.75 25.85
CA THR A 5 9.59 8.94 26.72
C THR A 5 10.46 7.70 26.69
N PRO A 6 11.80 7.84 26.57
CA PRO A 6 12.73 6.74 26.78
C PRO A 6 12.47 6.03 28.13
N GLY A 7 12.65 4.72 28.17
CA GLY A 7 12.34 3.85 29.31
C GLY A 7 10.89 3.34 29.36
N THR A 8 10.01 3.77 28.44
CA THR A 8 8.63 3.28 28.38
C THR A 8 8.62 1.82 27.90
N GLU A 9 7.96 0.93 28.64
CA GLU A 9 7.73 -0.45 28.20
C GLU A 9 6.43 -0.58 27.39
N ILE A 10 6.50 -1.27 26.25
CA ILE A 10 5.38 -1.61 25.38
C ILE A 10 5.51 -3.08 24.97
N ASP A 11 4.55 -3.92 25.38
CA ASP A 11 4.46 -5.34 25.00
C ASP A 11 5.79 -6.12 25.13
N GLY A 12 6.54 -5.85 26.21
CA GLY A 12 7.83 -6.50 26.49
C GLY A 12 9.04 -5.89 25.77
N PHE A 13 8.89 -4.72 25.15
CA PHE A 13 9.96 -3.91 24.59
C PHE A 13 10.13 -2.61 25.37
N ILE A 14 11.36 -2.22 25.69
CA ILE A 14 11.67 -0.90 26.25
C ILE A 14 12.05 0.03 25.10
N ILE A 15 11.36 1.16 25.02
CA ILE A 15 11.68 2.27 24.11
C ILE A 15 12.90 3.02 24.62
N ASP A 16 13.91 3.17 23.78
CA ASP A 16 15.07 4.01 24.03
C ASP A 16 14.88 5.35 23.27
N ASP A 17 15.85 5.75 22.43
CA ASP A 17 15.81 7.03 21.74
C ASP A 17 14.91 7.05 20.50
N CYS A 18 14.35 8.23 20.20
CA CYS A 18 13.61 8.49 18.97
C CYS A 18 14.61 8.67 17.81
N VAL A 19 14.75 7.65 16.96
CA VAL A 19 15.66 7.66 15.80
C VAL A 19 15.13 8.58 14.70
N HIS A 20 13.81 8.57 14.47
CA HIS A 20 13.17 9.40 13.44
C HIS A 20 11.77 9.83 13.84
N ALA A 21 11.37 11.04 13.45
CA ALA A 21 10.03 11.59 13.65
C ALA A 21 9.51 12.17 12.33
N GLY A 22 8.73 11.37 11.58
CA GLY A 22 8.28 11.68 10.23
C GLY A 22 6.77 11.85 10.10
N GLY A 23 6.34 12.25 8.90
CA GLY A 23 4.95 12.52 8.50
C GLY A 23 3.92 11.44 8.89
N MET A 24 4.32 10.19 8.75
CA MET A 24 3.44 9.03 8.86
C MET A 24 3.72 8.19 10.10
N ALA A 25 4.93 8.22 10.65
CA ALA A 25 5.32 7.40 11.80
C ALA A 25 6.48 8.03 12.61
N HIS A 26 6.60 7.58 13.86
CA HIS A 26 7.81 7.75 14.66
C HIS A 26 8.55 6.42 14.74
N ILE A 27 9.88 6.47 14.68
CA ILE A 27 10.75 5.31 14.78
C ILE A 27 11.61 5.47 16.04
N TYR A 28 11.57 4.46 16.91
CA TYR A 28 12.31 4.41 18.15
C TYR A 28 13.28 3.25 18.15
N SER A 29 14.46 3.40 18.72
CA SER A 29 15.29 2.24 19.06
C SER A 29 14.63 1.49 20.22
N VAL A 30 14.68 0.16 20.17
CA VAL A 30 14.08 -0.69 21.20
C VAL A 30 14.95 -1.89 21.54
N ARG A 31 14.77 -2.37 22.77
CA ARG A 31 15.35 -3.60 23.28
C ARG A 31 14.30 -4.41 24.04
N TYR A 32 14.52 -5.71 24.23
CA TYR A 32 13.63 -6.47 25.09
C TYR A 32 13.71 -5.99 26.55
N ALA A 33 12.56 -5.94 27.22
CA ALA A 33 12.45 -5.56 28.62
C ALA A 33 13.10 -6.59 29.55
N GLN A 34 12.97 -7.87 29.20
CA GLN A 34 13.68 -8.97 29.85
C GLN A 34 14.63 -9.63 28.85
N PRO A 35 15.81 -10.12 29.28
CA PRO A 35 16.69 -10.90 28.43
C PRO A 35 15.95 -12.16 27.95
N LYS A 36 15.50 -12.18 26.70
CA LYS A 36 15.01 -13.42 26.08
C LYS A 36 16.21 -14.33 25.82
N ALA A 37 16.05 -15.62 26.11
CA ALA A 37 17.05 -16.65 25.80
C ALA A 37 17.42 -16.70 24.30
N ALA A 38 16.54 -16.19 23.43
CA ALA A 38 16.76 -16.01 22.00
C ALA A 38 16.59 -14.52 21.61
N SER A 39 17.56 -13.69 21.98
CA SER A 39 17.70 -12.37 21.32
C SER A 39 18.01 -12.62 19.83
N PRO A 40 17.40 -11.89 18.89
CA PRO A 40 17.59 -12.11 17.45
C PRO A 40 19.04 -11.86 16.98
N GLY A 41 19.89 -11.27 17.82
CA GLY A 41 21.31 -11.06 17.52
C GLY A 41 21.62 -9.77 16.77
N PHE A 42 20.61 -8.94 16.51
CA PHE A 42 20.73 -7.64 15.84
C PHE A 42 19.99 -6.53 16.60
N PRO A 43 20.39 -5.25 16.45
CA PRO A 43 19.67 -4.12 17.03
C PRO A 43 18.26 -3.98 16.42
N MET A 44 17.31 -3.45 17.18
CA MET A 44 15.91 -3.35 16.76
C MET A 44 15.39 -1.90 16.80
N VAL A 45 14.43 -1.62 15.93
CA VAL A 45 13.62 -0.40 15.94
C VAL A 45 12.14 -0.72 15.98
N MET A 46 11.36 0.17 16.58
CA MET A 46 9.90 0.13 16.63
C MET A 46 9.34 1.33 15.87
N LYS A 47 8.64 1.05 14.76
CA LYS A 47 7.86 2.02 14.00
C LYS A 47 6.46 2.10 14.57
N ILE A 48 6.05 3.30 14.98
CA ILE A 48 4.73 3.59 15.53
C ILE A 48 4.04 4.62 14.60
N PRO A 49 2.95 4.26 13.90
CA PRO A 49 2.25 5.18 13.01
C PRO A 49 1.66 6.38 13.76
N ARG A 50 1.58 7.52 13.08
CA ARG A 50 0.90 8.72 13.60
C ARG A 50 -0.59 8.62 13.31
N MET A 51 -1.38 8.66 14.37
CA MET A 51 -2.84 8.52 14.35
C MET A 51 -3.49 9.61 15.22
N THR A 52 -3.20 10.87 14.92
CA THR A 52 -3.77 12.04 15.62
C THR A 52 -5.01 12.57 14.93
N ALA A 53 -5.73 13.47 15.59
CA ALA A 53 -7.02 13.96 15.08
C ALA A 53 -6.97 14.72 13.75
N GLY A 54 -5.77 15.05 13.25
CA GLY A 54 -5.56 15.63 11.93
C GLY A 54 -4.82 14.73 10.94
N ASP A 55 -4.53 13.47 11.29
CA ASP A 55 -3.92 12.50 10.40
C ASP A 55 -5.02 11.71 9.66
N GLY A 56 -4.91 11.56 8.34
CA GLY A 56 -5.93 10.86 7.56
C GLY A 56 -5.84 9.33 7.69
N ALA A 57 -6.88 8.64 7.22
CA ALA A 57 -6.99 7.18 7.26
C ALA A 57 -5.85 6.47 6.49
N GLU A 58 -5.17 7.15 5.56
CA GLU A 58 -4.05 6.61 4.78
C GLU A 58 -2.91 6.07 5.65
N ASN A 59 -2.66 6.65 6.83
CA ASN A 59 -1.63 6.17 7.75
C ASN A 59 -1.97 4.81 8.35
N ILE A 60 -3.27 4.53 8.57
CA ILE A 60 -3.74 3.23 9.07
C ILE A 60 -3.59 2.19 7.96
N VAL A 61 -4.11 2.48 6.77
CA VAL A 61 -4.05 1.56 5.63
C VAL A 61 -2.60 1.23 5.27
N SER A 62 -1.72 2.24 5.23
CA SER A 62 -0.30 2.02 4.95
C SER A 62 0.39 1.15 6.02
N PHE A 63 0.04 1.36 7.29
CA PHE A 63 0.55 0.51 8.38
C PHE A 63 0.08 -0.95 8.23
N GLU A 64 -1.18 -1.18 7.84
CA GLU A 64 -1.70 -2.53 7.62
C GLU A 64 -1.06 -3.24 6.43
N VAL A 65 -0.79 -2.50 5.34
CA VAL A 65 -0.03 -3.01 4.20
C VAL A 65 1.36 -3.43 4.63
N GLU A 66 2.07 -2.58 5.38
CA GLU A 66 3.42 -2.92 5.86
C GLU A 66 3.40 -4.14 6.81
N LEU A 67 2.42 -4.21 7.71
CA LEU A 67 2.23 -5.35 8.61
C LEU A 67 1.93 -6.66 7.87
N GLN A 68 1.28 -6.59 6.70
CA GLN A 68 0.98 -7.74 5.88
C GLN A 68 2.18 -8.17 5.03
N ILE A 69 2.92 -7.20 4.47
CA ILE A 69 3.99 -7.47 3.51
C ILE A 69 5.31 -7.78 4.20
N LEU A 70 5.74 -6.96 5.16
CA LEU A 70 7.09 -7.08 5.76
C LEU A 70 7.39 -8.48 6.33
N PRO A 71 6.48 -9.16 7.04
CA PRO A 71 6.74 -10.52 7.54
C PRO A 71 6.94 -11.58 6.46
N ALA A 72 6.50 -11.33 5.22
CA ALA A 72 6.65 -12.24 4.10
C ALA A 72 7.95 -12.03 3.32
N LEU A 73 8.68 -10.93 3.58
CA LEU A 73 9.91 -10.58 2.91
C LEU A 73 11.12 -11.09 3.67
N HIS A 74 12.14 -11.54 2.92
CA HIS A 74 13.35 -12.13 3.46
C HIS A 74 14.58 -11.70 2.65
N GLY A 75 15.76 -11.84 3.26
CA GLY A 75 17.05 -11.59 2.62
C GLY A 75 17.69 -10.26 3.04
N PRO A 76 18.86 -9.95 2.48
CA PRO A 76 19.72 -8.86 2.96
C PRO A 76 19.23 -7.46 2.57
N HIS A 77 18.25 -7.35 1.67
CA HIS A 77 17.78 -6.09 1.10
C HIS A 77 16.52 -5.54 1.79
N VAL A 78 16.05 -6.18 2.86
CA VAL A 78 14.86 -5.79 3.63
C VAL A 78 15.14 -5.98 5.12
N PRO A 79 14.60 -5.14 6.02
CA PRO A 79 14.72 -5.36 7.46
C PRO A 79 13.99 -6.62 7.90
N GLN A 80 14.57 -7.40 8.82
CA GLN A 80 13.87 -8.56 9.36
C GLN A 80 12.71 -8.14 10.29
N PHE A 81 11.52 -8.69 10.06
CA PHE A 81 10.37 -8.53 10.95
C PHE A 81 10.59 -9.26 12.29
N VAL A 82 10.21 -8.63 13.40
CA VAL A 82 10.33 -9.20 14.75
C VAL A 82 8.97 -9.39 15.42
N ALA A 83 8.16 -8.33 15.49
CA ALA A 83 6.88 -8.36 16.18
C ALA A 83 5.98 -7.20 15.74
N ALA A 84 4.69 -7.29 16.04
CA ALA A 84 3.75 -6.20 15.82
C ALA A 84 2.76 -6.08 16.97
N GLY A 85 2.33 -4.84 17.20
CA GLY A 85 1.34 -4.49 18.22
C GLY A 85 -0.10 -4.52 17.73
N ASP A 86 -1.02 -4.59 18.68
CA ASP A 86 -2.46 -4.54 18.40
C ASP A 86 -2.88 -3.11 17.97
N LEU A 87 -3.62 -3.04 16.87
CA LEU A 87 -4.15 -1.82 16.30
C LEU A 87 -5.05 -1.03 17.27
N LEU A 88 -5.80 -1.68 18.17
CA LEU A 88 -6.66 -1.05 19.18
C LEU A 88 -5.90 -0.40 20.32
N ARG A 89 -4.79 -1.02 20.74
CA ARG A 89 -4.04 -0.58 21.93
C ARG A 89 -2.92 0.36 21.52
N VAL A 90 -1.89 -0.19 20.88
CA VAL A 90 -0.72 0.54 20.40
C VAL A 90 -0.27 -0.14 19.10
N PRO A 91 -0.61 0.39 17.93
CA PRO A 91 -0.07 -0.13 16.68
C PRO A 91 1.42 0.14 16.63
N TYR A 92 2.21 -0.89 16.38
CA TYR A 92 3.62 -0.78 16.08
C TYR A 92 4.10 -1.96 15.25
N ILE A 93 5.24 -1.78 14.58
CA ILE A 93 6.02 -2.86 13.96
C ILE A 93 7.44 -2.77 14.54
N VAL A 94 7.92 -3.86 15.13
CA VAL A 94 9.32 -4.04 15.52
C VAL A 94 10.03 -4.80 14.41
N MET A 95 11.15 -4.26 13.98
CA MET A 95 11.98 -4.82 12.92
C MET A 95 13.47 -4.58 13.22
N GLU A 96 14.33 -5.23 12.45
CA GLU A 96 15.77 -5.00 12.46
C GLU A 96 16.12 -3.52 12.23
N HIS A 97 17.06 -3.02 13.01
CA HIS A 97 17.64 -1.70 12.83
C HIS A 97 18.81 -1.76 11.85
N MET A 98 18.56 -1.28 10.63
CA MET A 98 19.55 -1.28 9.57
C MET A 98 20.59 -0.17 9.77
N ALA A 99 21.86 -0.55 9.89
CA ALA A 99 22.98 0.40 9.94
C ALA A 99 23.36 0.87 8.52
N GLY A 100 23.53 2.19 8.36
CA GLY A 100 23.96 2.80 7.10
C GLY A 100 23.43 4.23 6.96
N GLN A 101 23.49 4.75 5.74
CA GLN A 101 23.01 6.09 5.40
C GLN A 101 21.93 6.02 4.33
N THR A 102 20.84 6.75 4.51
CA THR A 102 19.81 6.84 3.46
C THR A 102 20.36 7.55 2.23
N LEU A 103 19.83 7.25 1.06
CA LEU A 103 20.20 7.94 -0.18
C LEU A 103 19.92 9.45 -0.11
N GLN A 104 18.99 9.89 0.74
CA GLN A 104 18.79 11.30 1.07
C GLN A 104 20.07 11.94 1.64
N HIS A 105 20.79 11.24 2.52
CA HIS A 105 22.07 11.74 3.05
C HIS A 105 23.11 11.95 1.94
N TRP A 106 23.11 11.09 0.92
CA TRP A 106 24.00 11.23 -0.24
C TRP A 106 23.63 12.42 -1.12
N LEU A 107 22.32 12.72 -1.27
CA LEU A 107 21.83 13.89 -1.99
C LEU A 107 22.07 15.20 -1.25
N ASP A 108 22.04 15.18 0.08
CA ASP A 108 22.28 16.36 0.93
C ASP A 108 23.76 16.77 0.96
N GLN A 109 24.66 16.00 0.34
CA GLN A 109 26.07 16.34 0.26
C GLN A 109 26.29 17.60 -0.61
N PRO A 110 27.17 18.52 -0.19
CA PRO A 110 27.35 19.81 -0.87
C PRO A 110 28.06 19.68 -2.22
N GLN A 111 28.75 18.57 -2.47
CA GLN A 111 29.50 18.34 -3.71
C GLN A 111 28.81 17.29 -4.58
N PRO A 112 28.83 17.46 -5.92
CA PRO A 112 28.34 16.44 -6.83
C PRO A 112 29.08 15.11 -6.62
N LEU A 113 28.33 14.01 -6.59
CA LEU A 113 28.91 12.68 -6.43
C LEU A 113 29.73 12.28 -7.68
N PRO A 114 30.85 11.55 -7.51
CA PRO A 114 31.55 10.92 -8.62
C PRO A 114 30.63 9.98 -9.40
N ILE A 115 30.81 9.91 -10.73
CA ILE A 115 30.01 9.03 -11.60
C ILE A 115 30.13 7.56 -11.15
N GLU A 116 31.30 7.13 -10.72
CA GLU A 116 31.52 5.79 -10.17
C GLU A 116 30.63 5.51 -8.95
N THR A 117 30.58 6.43 -7.98
CA THR A 117 29.71 6.31 -6.80
C THR A 117 28.24 6.26 -7.20
N ILE A 118 27.79 7.13 -8.11
CA ILE A 118 26.40 7.11 -8.61
C ILE A 118 26.06 5.76 -9.22
N THR A 119 27.00 5.17 -9.96
CA THR A 119 26.84 3.87 -10.62
C THR A 119 26.75 2.73 -9.60
N GLN A 120 27.59 2.76 -8.57
CA GLN A 120 27.56 1.79 -7.47
C GLN A 120 26.23 1.87 -6.71
N LEU A 121 25.78 3.08 -6.35
CA LEU A 121 24.49 3.31 -5.69
C LEU A 121 23.32 2.83 -6.57
N GLY A 122 23.35 3.15 -7.86
CA GLY A 122 22.38 2.68 -8.84
C GLY A 122 22.28 1.16 -8.91
N THR A 123 23.43 0.50 -8.99
CA THR A 123 23.53 -0.95 -9.06
C THR A 123 22.96 -1.59 -7.80
N ALA A 124 23.31 -1.07 -6.62
CA ALA A 124 22.81 -1.56 -5.35
C ALA A 124 21.28 -1.42 -5.24
N MET A 125 20.72 -0.26 -5.65
CA MET A 125 19.27 -0.04 -5.69
C MET A 125 18.56 -1.04 -6.62
N ALA A 126 19.10 -1.25 -7.81
CA ALA A 126 18.52 -2.16 -8.80
C ALA A 126 18.58 -3.63 -8.33
N GLN A 127 19.68 -4.04 -7.67
CA GLN A 127 19.79 -5.37 -7.06
C GLN A 127 18.79 -5.57 -5.91
N ALA A 128 18.64 -4.58 -5.03
CA ALA A 128 17.67 -4.63 -3.95
C ALA A 128 16.22 -4.72 -4.47
N ALA A 129 15.88 -3.91 -5.47
CA ALA A 129 14.59 -3.97 -6.14
C ALA A 129 14.37 -5.33 -6.82
N HIS A 130 15.38 -5.88 -7.49
CA HIS A 130 15.28 -7.21 -8.10
C HIS A 130 15.01 -8.31 -7.06
N SER A 131 15.73 -8.29 -5.94
CA SER A 131 15.53 -9.23 -4.82
C SER A 131 14.11 -9.13 -4.24
N LEU A 132 13.51 -7.93 -4.23
CA LEU A 132 12.13 -7.73 -3.82
C LEU A 132 11.14 -8.26 -4.87
N HIS A 133 11.38 -7.97 -6.15
CA HIS A 133 10.54 -8.41 -7.27
C HIS A 133 10.48 -9.94 -7.38
N GLN A 134 11.57 -10.64 -7.10
CA GLN A 134 11.61 -12.12 -7.02
C GLN A 134 10.70 -12.70 -5.94
N GLN A 135 10.34 -11.88 -4.94
CA GLN A 135 9.40 -12.24 -3.88
C GLN A 135 7.97 -11.77 -4.21
N ASN A 136 7.67 -11.50 -5.50
CA ASN A 136 6.37 -11.05 -5.98
C ASN A 136 5.87 -9.72 -5.37
N CYS A 137 6.80 -8.90 -4.87
CA CYS A 137 6.50 -7.62 -4.23
C CYS A 137 7.04 -6.47 -5.08
N CYS A 138 6.23 -5.43 -5.25
CA CYS A 138 6.62 -4.14 -5.81
C CYS A 138 6.63 -3.10 -4.69
N HIS A 139 7.68 -2.28 -4.59
CA HIS A 139 7.83 -1.34 -3.48
C HIS A 139 6.87 -0.15 -3.60
N LEU A 140 6.75 0.42 -4.80
CA LEU A 140 5.83 1.50 -5.19
C LEU A 140 6.02 2.89 -4.52
N ASP A 141 6.83 3.00 -3.46
CA ASP A 141 7.29 4.27 -2.88
C ASP A 141 8.81 4.33 -2.70
N LEU A 142 9.55 3.92 -3.72
CA LEU A 142 11.00 4.14 -3.74
C LEU A 142 11.30 5.64 -3.85
N LYS A 143 12.10 6.12 -2.91
CA LYS A 143 12.58 7.50 -2.81
C LYS A 143 13.86 7.53 -1.99
N PRO A 144 14.63 8.63 -2.01
CA PRO A 144 15.92 8.65 -1.33
C PRO A 144 15.86 8.37 0.17
N GLY A 145 14.76 8.74 0.85
CA GLY A 145 14.54 8.44 2.26
C GLY A 145 14.24 6.96 2.58
N ASN A 146 13.81 6.18 1.59
CA ASN A 146 13.41 4.77 1.73
C ASN A 146 14.48 3.78 1.22
N VAL A 147 15.62 4.28 0.76
CA VAL A 147 16.76 3.47 0.32
C VAL A 147 17.91 3.73 1.28
N LEU A 148 18.31 2.72 2.04
CA LEU A 148 19.45 2.80 2.96
C LEU A 148 20.65 2.07 2.36
N ILE A 149 21.80 2.73 2.34
CA ILE A 149 23.07 2.18 1.84
C ILE A 149 23.92 1.79 3.05
N GLN A 150 24.21 0.50 3.15
CA GLN A 150 25.05 -0.05 4.20
C GLN A 150 26.53 0.21 3.89
N ASN A 151 27.38 0.09 4.91
CA ASN A 151 28.83 0.20 4.76
C ASN A 151 29.43 -0.86 3.80
N SER A 152 28.75 -1.99 3.60
CA SER A 152 29.12 -3.02 2.63
C SER A 152 28.85 -2.62 1.17
N GLY A 153 28.14 -1.51 0.94
CA GLY A 153 27.67 -1.08 -0.38
C GLY A 153 26.31 -1.64 -0.78
N ASN A 154 25.70 -2.52 0.04
CA ASN A 154 24.37 -3.06 -0.23
C ASN A 154 23.29 -2.01 0.05
N ALA A 155 22.27 -1.98 -0.82
CA ALA A 155 21.06 -1.20 -0.57
C ALA A 155 20.02 -2.04 0.19
N VAL A 156 19.33 -1.41 1.13
CA VAL A 156 18.22 -1.96 1.88
C VAL A 156 17.01 -1.07 1.67
N LEU A 157 15.89 -1.68 1.29
CA LEU A 157 14.63 -0.98 1.07
C LEU A 157 13.84 -0.90 2.37
N LEU A 158 13.34 0.29 2.67
CA LEU A 158 12.61 0.61 3.89
C LEU A 158 11.21 1.11 3.55
N ASP A 159 10.28 0.95 4.50
CA ASP A 159 8.91 1.48 4.43
C ASP A 159 8.06 0.85 3.32
N PHE A 160 7.47 -0.30 3.62
CA PHE A 160 6.61 -1.06 2.70
C PHE A 160 5.15 -0.63 2.76
N GLY A 161 4.83 0.50 3.39
CA GLY A 161 3.44 0.91 3.62
C GLY A 161 2.66 1.19 2.33
N LEU A 162 3.34 1.38 1.21
CA LEU A 162 2.72 1.60 -0.10
C LEU A 162 2.93 0.46 -1.09
N SER A 163 3.58 -0.62 -0.66
CA SER A 163 3.94 -1.75 -1.50
C SER A 163 2.72 -2.57 -1.94
N CYS A 164 2.91 -3.37 -2.97
CA CYS A 164 1.90 -4.29 -3.49
C CYS A 164 2.55 -5.66 -3.67
N HIS A 165 1.91 -6.70 -3.16
CA HIS A 165 2.40 -8.06 -3.25
C HIS A 165 1.37 -8.93 -3.96
N ALA A 166 1.77 -9.66 -5.00
CA ALA A 166 0.83 -10.32 -5.91
C ALA A 166 -0.07 -11.38 -5.22
N HIS A 167 0.37 -11.92 -4.08
CA HIS A 167 -0.38 -12.95 -3.34
C HIS A 167 -1.22 -12.38 -2.18
N TYR A 168 -1.15 -11.07 -1.92
CA TYR A 168 -1.86 -10.43 -0.83
C TYR A 168 -2.89 -9.40 -1.35
N PRO A 169 -3.94 -9.09 -0.58
CA PRO A 169 -4.87 -8.02 -0.92
C PRO A 169 -4.17 -6.67 -1.08
N ASP A 170 -4.46 -5.94 -2.16
CA ASP A 170 -3.99 -4.56 -2.33
C ASP A 170 -4.94 -3.59 -1.61
N LEU A 171 -4.73 -3.43 -0.30
CA LEU A 171 -5.57 -2.60 0.57
C LEU A 171 -5.64 -1.14 0.09
N LEU A 172 -4.58 -0.63 -0.54
CA LEU A 172 -4.53 0.76 -1.01
C LEU A 172 -5.38 0.96 -2.28
N ALA A 173 -5.36 -0.03 -3.19
CA ALA A 173 -6.27 -0.04 -4.33
C ALA A 173 -7.73 -0.15 -3.88
N GLU A 174 -7.98 -1.00 -2.87
CA GLU A 174 -9.32 -1.27 -2.35
C GLU A 174 -9.94 -0.05 -1.63
N GLU A 175 -9.16 0.67 -0.80
CA GLU A 175 -9.66 1.74 0.06
C GLU A 175 -9.43 3.17 -0.46
N LEU A 176 -8.22 3.50 -0.94
CA LEU A 176 -7.84 4.91 -1.13
C LEU A 176 -8.13 5.42 -2.55
N ARG A 177 -8.07 4.55 -3.58
CA ARG A 177 -8.40 4.83 -5.00
C ARG A 177 -7.74 6.08 -5.61
N LYS A 178 -6.76 6.68 -4.94
CA LYS A 178 -5.99 7.86 -5.35
C LYS A 178 -4.54 7.45 -5.53
N ALA A 179 -3.79 8.20 -6.34
CA ALA A 179 -2.35 8.08 -6.40
C ALA A 179 -1.76 8.39 -5.01
N VAL A 180 -1.22 7.38 -4.34
CA VAL A 180 -0.54 7.49 -3.04
C VAL A 180 0.94 7.23 -3.27
N GLY A 181 1.81 8.06 -2.68
CA GLY A 181 3.25 7.98 -2.84
C GLY A 181 3.89 9.36 -2.87
N SER A 182 5.21 9.36 -2.97
CA SER A 182 6.01 10.58 -2.97
C SER A 182 5.96 11.25 -4.36
N PRO A 183 5.35 12.46 -4.51
CA PRO A 183 4.99 13.03 -5.82
C PRO A 183 6.14 13.20 -6.82
N ALA A 184 7.37 13.33 -6.34
CA ALA A 184 8.53 13.50 -7.20
C ALA A 184 8.91 12.21 -7.95
N TRP A 185 8.81 11.04 -7.29
CA TRP A 185 9.29 9.73 -7.78
C TRP A 185 8.19 8.80 -8.30
N ILE A 186 6.92 9.15 -8.14
CA ILE A 186 5.78 8.33 -8.59
C ILE A 186 5.76 8.13 -10.13
N ALA A 187 5.52 6.89 -10.55
CA ALA A 187 5.47 6.50 -11.95
C ALA A 187 4.15 6.90 -12.65
N PRO A 188 4.16 7.14 -13.99
CA PRO A 188 2.96 7.45 -14.78
C PRO A 188 1.79 6.48 -14.57
N GLU A 189 2.05 5.18 -14.56
CA GLU A 189 1.05 4.13 -14.40
C GLU A 189 0.40 4.15 -12.99
N GLN A 190 1.16 4.53 -11.95
CA GLN A 190 0.63 4.66 -10.60
C GLN A 190 -0.34 5.85 -10.48
N ILE A 191 -0.13 6.91 -11.26
CA ILE A 191 -1.02 8.09 -11.26
C ILE A 191 -2.41 7.74 -11.80
N VAL A 192 -2.51 6.78 -12.73
CA VAL A 192 -3.80 6.29 -13.24
C VAL A 192 -4.36 5.11 -12.44
N GLY A 193 -3.70 4.72 -11.34
CA GLY A 193 -4.18 3.69 -10.43
C GLY A 193 -3.68 2.27 -10.74
N VAL A 194 -2.77 2.08 -11.70
CA VAL A 194 -2.14 0.78 -11.92
C VAL A 194 -1.09 0.54 -10.85
N ARG A 195 -1.27 -0.55 -10.11
CA ARG A 195 -0.38 -1.01 -9.06
C ARG A 195 0.12 -2.42 -9.40
N GLY A 196 1.28 -2.78 -8.85
CA GLY A 196 1.88 -4.10 -9.06
C GLY A 196 2.79 -4.22 -10.29
N ASP A 197 2.97 -3.18 -11.11
CA ASP A 197 3.99 -3.22 -12.16
C ASP A 197 5.39 -2.97 -11.56
N ILE A 198 6.27 -3.98 -11.60
CA ILE A 198 7.66 -3.87 -11.12
C ILE A 198 8.44 -2.74 -11.81
N ARG A 199 8.03 -2.33 -13.02
CA ARG A 199 8.66 -1.25 -13.79
C ARG A 199 8.36 0.14 -13.22
N SER A 200 7.40 0.26 -12.29
CA SER A 200 7.21 1.47 -11.49
C SER A 200 8.39 1.72 -10.57
N ASP A 201 8.95 0.68 -9.94
CA ASP A 201 10.15 0.80 -9.11
C ASP A 201 11.37 1.20 -9.96
N ILE A 202 11.48 0.67 -11.18
CA ILE A 202 12.53 1.04 -12.15
C ILE A 202 12.44 2.53 -12.51
N PHE A 203 11.24 3.05 -12.70
CA PHE A 203 11.04 4.49 -12.94
C PHE A 203 11.50 5.33 -11.76
N ALA A 204 11.11 4.95 -10.54
CA ALA A 204 11.53 5.65 -9.33
C ALA A 204 13.06 5.61 -9.15
N ILE A 205 13.73 4.49 -9.44
CA ILE A 205 15.19 4.39 -9.49
C ILE A 205 15.77 5.32 -10.55
N GLY A 206 15.16 5.41 -11.73
CA GLY A 206 15.54 6.37 -12.78
C GLY A 206 15.46 7.83 -12.31
N VAL A 207 14.43 8.18 -11.55
CA VAL A 207 14.29 9.53 -10.95
C VAL A 207 15.41 9.77 -9.93
N MET A 208 15.70 8.82 -9.05
CA MET A 208 16.79 8.94 -8.07
C MET A 208 18.17 9.03 -8.73
N LEU A 209 18.43 8.24 -9.78
CA LEU A 209 19.67 8.32 -10.55
C LEU A 209 19.83 9.67 -11.24
N TYR A 210 18.75 10.20 -11.81
CA TYR A 210 18.75 11.54 -12.41
C TYR A 210 19.11 12.60 -11.37
N GLU A 211 18.48 12.54 -10.19
CA GLU A 211 18.68 13.48 -9.10
C GLU A 211 20.11 13.41 -8.55
N LEU A 212 20.64 12.21 -8.26
CA LEU A 212 22.03 12.00 -7.85
C LEU A 212 23.04 12.51 -8.88
N THR A 213 22.69 12.41 -10.16
CA THR A 213 23.58 12.82 -11.26
C THR A 213 23.61 14.34 -11.43
N THR A 214 22.44 14.99 -11.35
CA THR A 214 22.25 16.38 -11.78
C THR A 214 22.01 17.37 -10.64
N GLY A 215 21.64 16.88 -9.45
CA GLY A 215 21.15 17.70 -8.35
C GLY A 215 19.73 18.23 -8.54
N GLU A 216 19.04 17.86 -9.63
CA GLU A 216 17.69 18.34 -9.95
C GLU A 216 16.69 17.18 -10.10
N LEU A 217 15.42 17.45 -9.84
CA LEU A 217 14.35 16.49 -10.14
C LEU A 217 13.95 16.57 -11.62
N PRO A 218 13.84 15.43 -12.34
CA PRO A 218 13.58 15.41 -13.79
C PRO A 218 12.24 16.05 -14.19
N PHE A 219 11.27 16.03 -13.28
CA PHE A 219 9.92 16.55 -13.51
C PHE A 219 9.42 17.49 -12.39
N GLY A 220 10.34 18.00 -11.57
CA GLY A 220 10.02 18.80 -10.38
C GLY A 220 9.19 18.06 -9.32
N ALA A 221 8.75 18.78 -8.29
CA ALA A 221 7.93 18.27 -7.19
C ALA A 221 6.49 18.82 -7.28
N PRO A 222 5.60 18.18 -8.06
CA PRO A 222 4.24 18.69 -8.23
C PRO A 222 3.41 18.53 -6.97
N THR A 223 2.59 19.54 -6.67
CA THR A 223 1.61 19.51 -5.58
C THR A 223 0.18 19.26 -6.07
N THR A 224 -0.04 19.29 -7.38
CA THR A 224 -1.37 19.13 -8.01
C THR A 224 -1.43 17.86 -8.86
N GLN A 225 -2.62 17.27 -9.00
CA GLN A 225 -2.82 16.14 -9.90
C GLN A 225 -2.46 16.46 -11.37
N ALA A 226 -2.74 17.69 -11.82
CA ALA A 226 -2.35 18.13 -13.16
C ALA A 226 -0.82 18.16 -13.33
N GLY A 227 -0.08 18.57 -12.28
CA GLY A 227 1.38 18.53 -12.25
C GLY A 227 1.93 17.10 -12.26
N LEU A 228 1.31 16.17 -11.52
CA LEU A 228 1.68 14.75 -11.54
C LEU A 228 1.59 14.17 -12.96
N ARG A 229 0.48 14.42 -13.65
CA ARG A 229 0.23 13.96 -15.03
C ARG A 229 1.25 14.48 -16.05
N GLN A 230 2.08 15.49 -15.74
CA GLN A 230 3.15 15.93 -16.65
C GLN A 230 4.13 14.82 -16.99
N ARG A 231 4.38 13.87 -16.07
CA ARG A 231 5.28 12.72 -16.28
C ARG A 231 4.81 11.78 -17.39
N MET A 232 3.54 11.84 -17.79
CA MET A 232 2.99 11.03 -18.87
C MET A 232 3.45 11.50 -20.27
N TRP A 233 3.99 12.70 -20.40
CA TRP A 233 4.33 13.28 -21.72
C TRP A 233 5.55 14.19 -21.72
N MET A 234 5.88 14.81 -20.60
CA MET A 234 7.07 15.64 -20.47
C MET A 234 8.32 14.77 -20.55
N ALA A 235 9.33 15.24 -21.28
CA ALA A 235 10.65 14.64 -21.23
C ALA A 235 11.55 15.47 -20.32
N PRO A 236 12.38 14.80 -19.51
CA PRO A 236 13.35 15.50 -18.68
C PRO A 236 14.42 16.17 -19.55
N THR A 237 15.10 17.16 -18.97
CA THR A 237 16.32 17.71 -19.57
C THR A 237 17.39 16.60 -19.60
N PRO A 238 18.17 16.43 -20.68
CA PRO A 238 19.22 15.42 -20.70
C PRO A 238 20.25 15.68 -19.59
N PRO A 239 20.63 14.69 -18.75
CA PRO A 239 21.63 14.85 -17.70
C PRO A 239 22.94 15.52 -18.18
N ARG A 240 23.41 15.17 -19.38
CA ARG A 240 24.64 15.74 -19.99
C ARG A 240 24.53 17.22 -20.31
N ALA A 241 23.32 17.75 -20.43
CA ALA A 241 23.09 19.18 -20.62
C ALA A 241 23.24 19.97 -19.30
N LEU A 242 23.03 19.32 -18.16
CA LEU A 242 23.17 19.91 -16.82
C LEU A 242 24.56 19.65 -16.23
N ARG A 243 25.14 18.49 -16.54
CA ARG A 243 26.44 18.05 -16.02
C ARG A 243 27.28 17.41 -17.15
N ALA A 244 28.30 18.12 -17.60
CA ALA A 244 29.04 17.78 -18.82
C ALA A 244 29.94 16.53 -18.72
N ASP A 245 30.40 16.17 -17.51
CA ASP A 245 31.20 14.97 -17.24
C ASP A 245 30.37 13.67 -17.21
N VAL A 246 29.04 13.75 -17.35
CA VAL A 246 28.18 12.57 -17.45
C VAL A 246 28.47 11.82 -18.76
N PRO A 247 28.77 10.52 -18.70
CA PRO A 247 28.95 9.72 -19.90
C PRO A 247 27.62 9.45 -20.60
N ASP A 248 27.68 9.19 -21.91
CA ASP A 248 26.51 8.91 -22.74
C ASP A 248 25.73 7.66 -22.30
N TRP A 249 26.42 6.61 -21.85
CA TRP A 249 25.80 5.39 -21.35
C TRP A 249 24.95 5.64 -20.09
N LEU A 250 25.41 6.49 -19.16
CA LEU A 250 24.66 6.76 -17.93
C LEU A 250 23.40 7.55 -18.24
N GLN A 251 23.51 8.52 -19.16
CA GLN A 251 22.33 9.23 -19.67
C GLN A 251 21.36 8.27 -20.39
N GLU A 252 21.85 7.34 -21.20
CA GLU A 252 21.01 6.34 -21.88
C GLU A 252 20.20 5.52 -20.86
N ILE A 253 20.85 5.00 -19.82
CA ILE A 253 20.20 4.23 -18.75
C ILE A 253 19.14 5.07 -18.03
N ILE A 254 19.52 6.27 -17.55
CA ILE A 254 18.61 7.15 -16.80
C ILE A 254 17.37 7.47 -17.66
N LEU A 255 17.57 7.89 -18.91
CA LEU A 255 16.46 8.27 -19.78
C LEU A 255 15.59 7.06 -20.18
N ARG A 256 16.16 5.84 -20.27
CA ARG A 256 15.40 4.61 -20.49
C ARG A 256 14.51 4.27 -19.30
N CYS A 257 14.99 4.43 -18.06
CA CYS A 257 14.16 4.25 -16.86
C CYS A 257 13.00 5.27 -16.80
N LEU A 258 13.21 6.47 -17.35
CA LEU A 258 12.25 7.57 -17.32
C LEU A 258 11.28 7.59 -18.53
N GLU A 259 11.22 6.54 -19.34
CA GLU A 259 10.23 6.46 -20.41
C GLU A 259 8.80 6.46 -19.84
N PRO A 260 7.87 7.25 -20.39
CA PRO A 260 6.50 7.32 -19.87
C PRO A 260 5.75 5.98 -19.95
N GLU A 261 5.98 5.22 -21.02
CA GLU A 261 5.42 3.88 -21.22
C GLU A 261 6.31 2.84 -20.53
N ALA A 262 5.74 2.11 -19.56
CA ALA A 262 6.48 1.11 -18.78
C ALA A 262 7.14 0.04 -19.69
N ALA A 263 6.47 -0.39 -20.76
CA ALA A 263 7.01 -1.33 -21.74
C ALA A 263 8.28 -0.86 -22.48
N GLN A 264 8.57 0.45 -22.50
CA GLN A 264 9.78 1.01 -23.12
C GLN A 264 10.96 1.14 -22.15
N ARG A 265 10.73 0.84 -20.85
CA ARG A 265 11.76 0.83 -19.81
C ARG A 265 12.53 -0.50 -19.83
N TYR A 266 13.36 -0.72 -18.80
CA TYR A 266 13.88 -2.04 -18.53
C TYR A 266 12.74 -3.00 -18.13
N PRO A 267 12.70 -4.22 -18.67
CA PRO A 267 11.69 -5.21 -18.29
C PRO A 267 11.91 -5.77 -16.88
N SER A 268 13.14 -5.69 -16.32
CA SER A 268 13.45 -6.12 -14.97
C SER A 268 14.53 -5.25 -14.32
N ALA A 269 14.54 -5.19 -12.98
CA ALA A 269 15.59 -4.50 -12.24
C ALA A 269 16.96 -5.22 -12.34
N ALA A 270 16.98 -6.52 -12.63
CA ALA A 270 18.21 -7.26 -12.91
C ALA A 270 18.92 -6.74 -14.16
N GLU A 271 18.18 -6.45 -15.24
CA GLU A 271 18.75 -5.87 -16.46
C GLU A 271 19.28 -4.45 -16.23
N LEU A 272 18.58 -3.65 -15.42
CA LEU A 272 19.09 -2.34 -15.00
C LEU A 272 20.41 -2.47 -14.22
N ALA A 273 20.49 -3.39 -13.27
CA ALA A 273 21.72 -3.65 -12.51
C ALA A 273 22.86 -4.14 -13.42
N PHE A 274 22.54 -4.96 -14.41
CA PHE A 274 23.51 -5.46 -15.40
C PHE A 274 24.11 -4.31 -16.22
N ASP A 275 23.27 -3.45 -16.80
CA ASP A 275 23.74 -2.31 -17.61
C ASP A 275 24.56 -1.31 -16.79
N LEU A 276 24.17 -1.04 -15.53
CA LEU A 276 24.92 -0.17 -14.63
C LEU A 276 26.30 -0.75 -14.28
N SER A 277 26.41 -2.07 -14.13
CA SER A 277 27.69 -2.75 -13.82
C SER A 277 28.57 -2.99 -15.05
N HIS A 278 28.02 -2.92 -16.26
CA HIS A 278 28.72 -3.17 -17.53
C HIS A 278 28.56 -2.02 -18.52
N PRO A 279 29.02 -0.79 -18.19
CA PRO A 279 28.76 0.40 -18.99
C PRO A 279 29.27 0.31 -20.44
N GLN A 280 30.31 -0.50 -20.70
CA GLN A 280 30.84 -0.68 -22.06
C GLN A 280 29.92 -1.49 -22.98
N GLN A 281 28.93 -2.20 -22.43
CA GLN A 281 27.99 -3.03 -23.18
C GLN A 281 26.67 -2.31 -23.47
N VAL A 282 26.48 -1.11 -22.90
CA VAL A 282 25.23 -0.34 -23.06
C VAL A 282 25.14 0.17 -24.49
N PRO A 283 24.11 -0.21 -25.26
CA PRO A 283 23.93 0.27 -26.62
C PRO A 283 23.53 1.75 -26.59
N ILE A 284 24.43 2.60 -27.08
CA ILE A 284 24.18 4.05 -27.14
C ILE A 284 23.21 4.36 -28.28
N THR A 285 22.05 4.91 -27.94
CA THR A 285 21.06 5.35 -28.92
C THR A 285 21.06 6.88 -29.03
N GLN A 286 20.07 7.44 -29.74
CA GLN A 286 19.85 8.88 -29.74
C GLN A 286 19.56 9.45 -28.33
N ARG A 287 19.12 8.63 -27.36
CA ARG A 287 18.91 9.09 -25.98
C ARG A 287 20.23 9.45 -25.31
N GLY A 288 21.25 8.61 -25.38
CA GLY A 288 22.58 8.88 -24.81
C GLY A 288 23.34 10.05 -25.46
N LEU A 289 23.12 10.29 -26.76
CA LEU A 289 23.80 11.36 -27.51
C LEU A 289 23.15 12.74 -27.40
N ARG A 290 21.95 12.84 -26.81
CA ARG A 290 21.17 14.07 -26.80
C ARG A 290 21.73 15.11 -25.82
N LEU A 291 22.10 16.29 -26.33
CA LEU A 291 22.61 17.40 -25.50
C LEU A 291 21.61 18.55 -25.30
N LYS A 292 20.49 18.54 -26.02
CA LYS A 292 19.44 19.57 -25.90
C LYS A 292 18.11 18.92 -25.51
N GLY A 293 17.38 19.56 -24.61
CA GLY A 293 16.02 19.15 -24.25
C GLY A 293 15.08 19.06 -25.45
N ILE A 294 13.88 18.49 -25.25
CA ILE A 294 12.88 18.46 -26.31
C ILE A 294 12.45 19.89 -26.66
N SER A 295 12.53 20.24 -27.96
CA SER A 295 12.00 21.50 -28.49
C SER A 295 10.53 21.67 -28.10
N PHE A 296 10.07 22.92 -27.99
CA PHE A 296 8.68 23.25 -27.69
C PHE A 296 7.68 22.44 -28.55
N PHE A 297 7.93 22.32 -29.86
CA PHE A 297 7.11 21.51 -30.77
C PHE A 297 7.12 20.02 -30.45
N GLY A 298 8.24 19.48 -29.94
CA GLY A 298 8.32 18.08 -29.50
C GLY A 298 7.59 17.86 -28.17
N LYS A 299 7.63 18.83 -27.24
CA LYS A 299 6.82 18.81 -26.01
C LYS A 299 5.33 18.87 -26.36
N LEU A 300 4.94 19.75 -27.28
CA LEU A 300 3.56 19.88 -27.77
C LEU A 300 3.08 18.60 -28.48
N ARG A 301 3.92 17.96 -29.30
CA ARG A 301 3.58 16.69 -29.97
C ARG A 301 3.38 15.55 -28.97
N ARG A 302 4.23 15.46 -27.93
CA ARG A 302 4.05 14.47 -26.85
C ARG A 302 2.79 14.76 -26.04
N TRP A 303 2.55 16.03 -25.71
CA TRP A 303 1.31 16.45 -25.05
C TRP A 303 0.08 16.12 -25.89
N LEU A 304 0.06 16.42 -27.19
CA LEU A 304 -1.06 16.10 -28.09
C LEU A 304 -1.31 14.59 -28.18
N ARG A 305 -0.25 13.78 -28.26
CA ARG A 305 -0.36 12.32 -28.20
C ARG A 305 -0.95 11.84 -26.87
N ALA A 306 -0.53 12.41 -25.74
CA ALA A 306 -1.04 12.04 -24.42
C ALA A 306 -2.43 12.63 -24.09
N ALA A 307 -2.81 13.75 -24.71
CA ALA A 307 -4.10 14.40 -24.54
C ALA A 307 -5.20 13.77 -25.42
N GLY A 308 -4.81 13.14 -26.53
CA GLY A 308 -5.72 12.40 -27.43
C GLY A 308 -5.79 10.89 -27.18
N MET A 309 -4.93 10.35 -26.31
CA MET A 309 -4.93 8.93 -25.92
C MET A 309 -5.34 8.84 -24.45
N GLU A 310 -6.37 8.05 -24.13
CA GLU A 310 -6.47 7.52 -22.77
C GLU A 310 -5.13 6.81 -22.48
N TYR A 311 -4.47 7.11 -21.36
CA TYR A 311 -3.26 6.41 -20.99
C TYR A 311 -3.61 4.93 -20.81
N HIS A 312 -3.15 4.09 -21.73
CA HIS A 312 -3.36 2.65 -21.65
C HIS A 312 -2.17 2.06 -20.87
N PRO A 313 -2.40 1.51 -19.68
CA PRO A 313 -1.32 0.87 -18.94
C PRO A 313 -0.75 -0.29 -19.75
N SER A 314 0.58 -0.44 -19.68
CA SER A 314 1.24 -1.60 -20.29
C SER A 314 0.74 -2.89 -19.62
N PRO A 315 0.66 -4.01 -20.36
CA PRO A 315 0.30 -5.28 -19.75
C PRO A 315 1.30 -5.60 -18.63
N LEU A 316 0.78 -6.10 -17.51
CA LEU A 316 1.60 -6.59 -16.42
C LEU A 316 2.44 -7.78 -16.91
N PRO A 317 3.67 -7.96 -16.41
CA PRO A 317 4.43 -9.17 -16.65
C PRO A 317 3.59 -10.41 -16.29
N SER A 318 3.67 -11.45 -17.12
CA SER A 318 2.76 -12.61 -17.19
C SER A 318 2.67 -13.51 -15.94
N GLN A 319 3.22 -13.10 -14.79
CA GLN A 319 3.22 -13.88 -13.55
C GLN A 319 2.27 -13.38 -12.45
N GLN A 320 1.61 -12.21 -12.58
CA GLN A 320 1.00 -11.57 -11.40
C GLN A 320 -0.52 -11.36 -11.39
N ALA A 321 -1.26 -11.71 -12.44
CA ALA A 321 -2.72 -11.51 -12.45
C ALA A 321 -3.46 -12.83 -12.70
N ALA A 322 -3.51 -13.69 -11.70
CA ALA A 322 -4.68 -14.55 -11.58
C ALA A 322 -5.79 -13.66 -11.01
N ASP A 323 -6.86 -13.42 -11.78
CA ASP A 323 -8.08 -12.79 -11.26
C ASP A 323 -8.64 -13.67 -10.13
N VAL A 324 -8.28 -13.37 -8.89
CA VAL A 324 -8.79 -14.06 -7.72
C VAL A 324 -10.16 -13.49 -7.40
N PRO A 325 -11.25 -14.29 -7.43
CA PRO A 325 -12.60 -13.79 -7.21
C PRO A 325 -12.75 -13.24 -5.78
N ILE A 326 -13.21 -11.99 -5.66
CA ILE A 326 -13.43 -11.33 -4.37
C ILE A 326 -14.87 -11.54 -3.90
N LEU A 327 -15.02 -12.08 -2.70
CA LEU A 327 -16.26 -12.18 -1.96
C LEU A 327 -16.30 -11.06 -0.92
N MET A 328 -17.26 -10.16 -1.03
CA MET A 328 -17.45 -9.05 -0.12
C MET A 328 -18.55 -9.38 0.90
N VAL A 329 -18.33 -9.04 2.18
CA VAL A 329 -19.38 -9.04 3.21
C VAL A 329 -19.54 -7.63 3.78
N ALA A 330 -20.76 -7.10 3.72
CA ALA A 330 -21.09 -5.81 4.32
C ALA A 330 -21.54 -6.03 5.78
N VAL A 331 -20.69 -5.64 6.72
CA VAL A 331 -20.93 -5.78 8.17
C VAL A 331 -21.49 -4.46 8.71
N PRO A 332 -22.76 -4.42 9.14
CA PRO A 332 -23.34 -3.20 9.71
C PRO A 332 -22.76 -2.91 11.10
N HIS A 333 -22.58 -1.63 11.42
CA HIS A 333 -22.05 -1.17 12.71
C HIS A 333 -23.05 -0.36 13.55
N LYS A 334 -24.20 0.05 12.98
CA LYS A 334 -25.30 0.74 13.63
C LYS A 334 -26.54 -0.16 13.64
N ASP A 335 -27.29 -0.11 14.74
CA ASP A 335 -28.58 -0.81 14.91
C ASP A 335 -28.54 -2.30 14.51
N VAL A 336 -27.45 -2.99 14.87
CA VAL A 336 -27.21 -4.41 14.55
C VAL A 336 -27.33 -5.29 15.80
N THR A 337 -27.92 -6.49 15.64
CA THR A 337 -28.00 -7.52 16.68
C THR A 337 -26.90 -8.57 16.53
N ASP A 338 -26.46 -9.19 17.62
CA ASP A 338 -25.48 -10.28 17.60
C ASP A 338 -25.95 -11.46 16.73
N ALA A 339 -27.25 -11.75 16.72
CA ALA A 339 -27.83 -12.78 15.86
C ALA A 339 -27.67 -12.47 14.37
N THR A 340 -27.72 -11.19 13.98
CA THR A 340 -27.45 -10.76 12.60
C THR A 340 -25.98 -10.95 12.24
N LEU A 341 -25.07 -10.53 13.12
CA LEU A 341 -23.63 -10.71 12.94
C LEU A 341 -23.24 -12.19 12.85
N TYR A 342 -23.88 -13.04 13.66
CA TYR A 342 -23.70 -14.49 13.61
C TYR A 342 -24.21 -15.10 12.30
N SER A 343 -25.41 -14.70 11.87
CA SER A 343 -26.01 -15.19 10.62
C SER A 343 -25.15 -14.83 9.40
N LEU A 344 -24.60 -13.61 9.37
CA LEU A 344 -23.64 -13.16 8.35
C LEU A 344 -22.40 -14.04 8.34
N ARG A 345 -21.82 -14.33 9.51
CA ARG A 345 -20.63 -15.17 9.63
C ARG A 345 -20.87 -16.56 9.07
N GLN A 346 -22.01 -17.18 9.39
CA GLN A 346 -22.37 -18.49 8.83
C GLN A 346 -22.55 -18.46 7.30
N ALA A 347 -23.14 -17.39 6.76
CA ALA A 347 -23.30 -17.24 5.31
C ALA A 347 -21.96 -17.09 4.59
N VAL A 348 -21.01 -16.35 5.18
CA VAL A 348 -19.65 -16.20 4.67
C VAL A 348 -18.90 -17.54 4.71
N ALA A 349 -18.91 -18.25 5.84
CA ALA A 349 -18.24 -19.54 5.99
C ALA A 349 -18.71 -20.56 4.94
N ARG A 350 -20.04 -20.68 4.74
CA ARG A 350 -20.60 -21.53 3.68
C ARG A 350 -20.13 -21.10 2.28
N SER A 351 -20.12 -19.80 2.00
CA SER A 351 -19.75 -19.30 0.67
C SER A 351 -18.27 -19.48 0.34
N LEU A 352 -17.37 -19.32 1.32
CA LEU A 352 -15.94 -19.56 1.17
C LEU A 352 -15.63 -21.04 0.95
N SER A 353 -16.28 -21.95 1.69
CA SER A 353 -16.06 -23.40 1.54
C SER A 353 -16.36 -23.93 0.13
N THR A 354 -17.22 -23.24 -0.62
CA THR A 354 -17.59 -23.59 -2.01
C THR A 354 -16.72 -22.91 -3.08
N ARG A 355 -15.75 -22.07 -2.69
CA ARG A 355 -14.96 -21.22 -3.60
C ARG A 355 -13.48 -21.20 -3.23
N PRO A 356 -12.75 -22.32 -3.42
CA PRO A 356 -11.32 -22.38 -3.12
C PRO A 356 -10.56 -21.27 -3.87
N GLY A 357 -9.64 -20.61 -3.18
CA GLY A 357 -8.87 -19.49 -3.71
C GLY A 357 -9.55 -18.12 -3.64
N ALA A 358 -10.86 -18.02 -3.41
CA ALA A 358 -11.54 -16.71 -3.30
C ALA A 358 -11.01 -15.87 -2.12
N ARG A 359 -10.98 -14.55 -2.30
CA ARG A 359 -10.54 -13.58 -1.28
C ARG A 359 -11.76 -12.99 -0.56
N LEU A 360 -11.72 -12.88 0.77
CA LEU A 360 -12.79 -12.26 1.56
C LEU A 360 -12.48 -10.78 1.82
N ALA A 361 -13.34 -9.87 1.38
CA ALA A 361 -13.34 -8.46 1.77
C ALA A 361 -14.44 -8.20 2.80
N VAL A 362 -14.06 -7.85 4.04
CA VAL A 362 -14.99 -7.50 5.11
C VAL A 362 -15.13 -5.99 5.17
N VAL A 363 -16.30 -5.45 4.86
CA VAL A 363 -16.50 -4.01 4.64
C VAL A 363 -17.53 -3.44 5.60
N THR A 364 -17.22 -2.31 6.24
CA THR A 364 -18.21 -1.45 6.91
C THR A 364 -18.17 -0.06 6.31
N VAL A 365 -19.29 0.65 6.36
CA VAL A 365 -19.37 2.07 5.95
C VAL A 365 -19.71 2.90 7.17
N ILE A 366 -18.93 3.93 7.47
CA ILE A 366 -19.15 4.89 8.55
C ILE A 366 -19.58 6.25 8.00
N SER A 367 -20.33 7.00 8.81
CA SER A 367 -20.82 8.33 8.42
C SER A 367 -19.76 9.40 8.75
N PRO A 368 -19.43 10.31 7.83
CA PRO A 368 -18.52 11.43 8.09
C PRO A 368 -18.97 12.33 9.24
N ALA A 369 -20.28 12.42 9.50
CA ALA A 369 -20.84 13.18 10.63
C ALA A 369 -20.52 12.56 12.00
N ALA A 370 -19.96 11.35 12.04
CA ALA A 370 -19.52 10.72 13.27
C ALA A 370 -18.14 11.22 13.73
N SER A 371 -17.33 11.78 12.82
CA SER A 371 -15.99 12.28 13.12
C SER A 371 -16.00 13.76 13.54
N SER A 372 -15.07 14.13 14.42
CA SER A 372 -14.87 15.48 14.92
C SER A 372 -13.38 15.81 14.94
N SER A 373 -13.00 16.97 14.41
CA SER A 373 -11.63 17.48 14.43
C SER A 373 -11.23 18.08 15.78
N THR A 374 -12.19 18.38 16.65
CA THR A 374 -11.96 18.99 17.97
C THR A 374 -11.94 17.97 19.11
N ASP A 375 -12.60 16.81 18.93
CA ASP A 375 -12.61 15.72 19.90
C ASP A 375 -11.70 14.57 19.43
N SER A 376 -10.54 14.43 20.09
CA SER A 376 -9.55 13.39 19.78
C SER A 376 -10.08 11.95 19.90
N SER A 377 -11.16 11.71 20.66
CA SER A 377 -11.80 10.40 20.79
C SER A 377 -12.74 10.08 19.62
N ARG A 378 -13.14 11.11 18.86
CA ARG A 378 -13.97 11.04 17.65
C ARG A 378 -13.22 11.47 16.41
N SER A 379 -11.90 11.44 16.40
CA SER A 379 -11.18 11.74 15.17
C SER A 379 -11.45 10.69 14.10
N GLU A 380 -11.29 11.07 12.84
CA GLU A 380 -11.39 10.19 11.67
C GLU A 380 -10.56 8.92 11.86
N THR A 381 -9.28 9.09 12.21
CA THR A 381 -8.34 8.00 12.51
C THR A 381 -8.78 7.12 13.67
N ALA A 382 -9.28 7.71 14.77
CA ALA A 382 -9.69 6.94 15.95
C ALA A 382 -10.94 6.09 15.67
N LEU A 383 -11.91 6.65 14.95
CA LEU A 383 -13.13 5.95 14.53
C LEU A 383 -12.81 4.86 13.52
N HIS A 384 -12.02 5.17 12.49
CA HIS A 384 -11.58 4.19 11.50
C HIS A 384 -10.89 3.00 12.18
N ARG A 385 -9.94 3.25 13.07
CA ARG A 385 -9.22 2.24 13.84
C ARG A 385 -10.13 1.37 14.70
N MET A 386 -11.10 1.97 15.39
CA MET A 386 -12.08 1.25 16.22
C MET A 386 -12.95 0.32 15.35
N HIS A 387 -13.46 0.80 14.22
CA HIS A 387 -14.31 0.01 13.33
C HIS A 387 -13.55 -1.12 12.66
N LEU A 388 -12.33 -0.87 12.21
CA LEU A 388 -11.45 -1.87 11.61
C LEU A 388 -11.15 -3.02 12.57
N ALA A 389 -10.89 -2.71 13.83
CA ALA A 389 -10.70 -3.73 14.86
C ALA A 389 -11.96 -4.52 15.19
N ARG A 390 -13.15 -3.89 15.18
CA ARG A 390 -14.42 -4.60 15.30
C ARG A 390 -14.64 -5.58 14.15
N LEU A 391 -14.24 -5.22 12.93
CA LEU A 391 -14.30 -6.14 11.79
C LEU A 391 -13.36 -7.34 11.98
N LYS A 392 -12.11 -7.09 12.41
CA LYS A 392 -11.14 -8.15 12.71
C LYS A 392 -11.68 -9.10 13.80
N GLN A 393 -12.17 -8.55 14.90
CA GLN A 393 -12.78 -9.33 16.00
C GLN A 393 -14.00 -10.13 15.51
N TRP A 394 -14.85 -9.55 14.67
CA TRP A 394 -15.99 -10.27 14.10
C TRP A 394 -15.55 -11.44 13.21
N ALA A 395 -14.48 -11.28 12.44
CA ALA A 395 -13.96 -12.28 11.52
C ALA A 395 -13.11 -13.37 12.19
N GLN A 396 -12.60 -13.18 13.42
CA GLN A 396 -11.88 -14.23 14.16
C GLN A 396 -12.69 -15.53 14.31
N GLY A 397 -14.02 -15.45 14.28
CA GLY A 397 -14.90 -16.62 14.29
C GLY A 397 -15.05 -17.34 12.95
N LEU A 398 -14.38 -16.89 11.87
CA LEU A 398 -14.38 -17.55 10.57
C LEU A 398 -13.18 -18.49 10.47
N GLU A 399 -13.42 -19.75 10.14
CA GLU A 399 -12.36 -20.65 9.68
C GLU A 399 -11.99 -20.25 8.25
N THR A 400 -10.97 -19.42 8.11
CA THR A 400 -10.59 -18.85 6.80
C THR A 400 -9.84 -19.84 5.92
N GLY A 401 -9.39 -21.00 6.42
CA GLY A 401 -8.93 -22.12 5.59
C GLY A 401 -7.84 -21.80 4.54
N GLY A 402 -7.04 -20.74 4.75
CA GLY A 402 -6.05 -20.25 3.77
C GLY A 402 -6.54 -19.19 2.78
N HIS A 403 -7.80 -18.77 2.85
CA HIS A 403 -8.34 -17.63 2.11
C HIS A 403 -7.73 -16.31 2.61
N GLY A 404 -7.28 -15.46 1.70
CA GLY A 404 -6.88 -14.09 2.02
C GLY A 404 -8.08 -13.28 2.52
N VAL A 405 -7.92 -12.54 3.61
CA VAL A 405 -8.96 -11.66 4.18
C VAL A 405 -8.45 -10.23 4.24
N SER A 406 -9.24 -9.28 3.74
CA SER A 406 -9.03 -7.83 3.89
C SER A 406 -10.20 -7.20 4.66
N TYR A 407 -9.93 -6.10 5.36
CA TYR A 407 -10.89 -5.41 6.23
C TYR A 407 -10.94 -3.94 5.84
N HIS A 408 -12.12 -3.38 5.60
CA HIS A 408 -12.29 -2.05 5.00
C HIS A 408 -13.29 -1.21 5.77
N VAL A 409 -12.90 0.02 6.09
CA VAL A 409 -13.77 1.02 6.70
C VAL A 409 -13.95 2.20 5.73
N LEU A 410 -15.07 2.23 5.04
CA LEU A 410 -15.38 3.26 4.04
C LEU A 410 -16.09 4.45 4.68
N GLU A 411 -15.76 5.66 4.27
CA GLU A 411 -16.46 6.86 4.74
C GLU A 411 -17.46 7.37 3.70
N SER A 412 -18.74 7.43 4.07
CA SER A 412 -19.79 7.95 3.20
C SER A 412 -21.06 8.33 3.96
N GLY A 413 -21.70 9.42 3.53
CA GLY A 413 -23.07 9.75 3.95
C GLY A 413 -24.13 8.82 3.36
N ASP A 414 -23.79 8.10 2.28
CA ASP A 414 -24.65 7.13 1.60
C ASP A 414 -24.02 5.73 1.63
N VAL A 415 -24.54 4.88 2.51
CA VAL A 415 -24.04 3.52 2.74
C VAL A 415 -24.19 2.63 1.51
N ALA A 416 -25.35 2.66 0.85
CA ALA A 416 -25.62 1.78 -0.29
C ALA A 416 -24.69 2.10 -1.46
N GLN A 417 -24.55 3.39 -1.78
CA GLN A 417 -23.69 3.84 -2.87
C GLN A 417 -22.21 3.55 -2.59
N ALA A 418 -21.76 3.65 -1.35
CA ALA A 418 -20.38 3.32 -0.98
C ALA A 418 -20.07 1.84 -1.18
N LEU A 419 -20.97 0.95 -0.76
CA LEU A 419 -20.84 -0.50 -0.96
C LEU A 419 -20.82 -0.87 -2.45
N VAL A 420 -21.71 -0.27 -3.26
CA VAL A 420 -21.76 -0.50 -4.72
C VAL A 420 -20.49 0.00 -5.39
N ARG A 421 -20.04 1.24 -5.08
CA ARG A 421 -18.78 1.77 -5.62
C ARG A 421 -17.60 0.89 -5.24
N TYR A 422 -17.55 0.41 -3.99
CA TYR A 422 -16.54 -0.54 -3.54
C TYR A 422 -16.55 -1.80 -4.42
N ALA A 423 -17.72 -2.41 -4.60
CA ALA A 423 -17.90 -3.62 -5.38
C ALA A 423 -17.49 -3.46 -6.85
N GLU A 424 -17.91 -2.37 -7.50
CA GLU A 424 -17.55 -2.03 -8.89
C GLU A 424 -16.05 -1.84 -9.05
N GLY A 425 -15.44 -0.99 -8.22
CA GLY A 425 -14.02 -0.65 -8.36
C GLY A 425 -13.06 -1.80 -8.03
N ASN A 426 -13.54 -2.83 -7.34
CA ASN A 426 -12.74 -4.00 -6.94
C ASN A 426 -13.18 -5.29 -7.65
N ASN A 427 -14.02 -5.23 -8.69
CA ASN A 427 -14.53 -6.41 -9.41
C ASN A 427 -15.07 -7.51 -8.49
N VAL A 428 -15.83 -7.12 -7.47
CA VAL A 428 -16.39 -8.07 -6.49
C VAL A 428 -17.38 -9.01 -7.19
N GLY A 429 -17.18 -10.32 -7.07
CA GLY A 429 -18.05 -11.32 -7.69
C GLY A 429 -19.30 -11.67 -6.88
N LEU A 430 -19.29 -11.41 -5.57
CA LEU A 430 -20.39 -11.74 -4.66
C LEU A 430 -20.41 -10.79 -3.46
N ILE A 431 -21.57 -10.23 -3.14
CA ILE A 431 -21.82 -9.45 -1.92
C ILE A 431 -22.71 -10.25 -0.97
N ILE A 432 -22.33 -10.35 0.30
CA ILE A 432 -23.16 -10.89 1.39
C ILE A 432 -23.52 -9.74 2.34
N MET A 433 -24.80 -9.53 2.63
CA MET A 433 -25.21 -8.48 3.56
C MET A 433 -26.49 -8.84 4.30
N GLY A 434 -26.75 -8.15 5.43
CA GLY A 434 -27.95 -8.38 6.23
C GLY A 434 -29.21 -7.93 5.49
N ALA A 435 -30.26 -8.74 5.53
CA ALA A 435 -31.59 -8.30 5.16
C ALA A 435 -32.07 -7.30 6.22
N ALA A 436 -32.55 -6.11 5.82
CA ALA A 436 -33.10 -5.14 6.76
C ALA A 436 -34.33 -5.73 7.46
N THR A 437 -34.21 -6.12 8.73
CA THR A 437 -35.30 -6.74 9.51
C THR A 437 -35.90 -5.83 10.58
N HIS A 438 -35.31 -4.67 10.88
CA HIS A 438 -35.82 -3.70 11.85
C HIS A 438 -36.05 -2.33 11.19
N GLY A 439 -37.23 -1.75 11.40
CA GLY A 439 -37.66 -0.45 10.84
C GLY A 439 -38.72 -0.50 9.73
N LEU A 440 -39.10 -1.69 9.23
CA LEU A 440 -40.05 -1.86 8.12
C LEU A 440 -41.48 -1.35 8.38
N GLN A 441 -41.84 -0.99 9.61
CA GLN A 441 -43.17 -0.43 9.91
C GLN A 441 -43.30 1.08 9.65
N LEU A 442 -42.21 1.85 9.57
CA LEU A 442 -42.27 3.33 9.45
C LEU A 442 -41.70 3.92 8.14
N GLN A 443 -41.05 3.13 7.26
CA GLN A 443 -40.42 3.64 6.03
C GLN A 443 -40.86 2.88 4.76
N ARG A 444 -42.17 2.79 4.48
CA ARG A 444 -42.69 2.12 3.27
C ARG A 444 -42.29 2.79 1.94
N TRP A 445 -41.82 4.04 1.95
CA TRP A 445 -41.58 4.84 0.75
C TRP A 445 -40.10 5.11 0.43
N ILE A 446 -39.17 4.70 1.29
CA ILE A 446 -37.73 4.89 1.09
C ILE A 446 -37.07 3.52 0.91
N ALA A 447 -36.37 3.31 -0.21
CA ALA A 447 -35.66 2.07 -0.47
C ALA A 447 -34.56 1.85 0.58
N THR A 448 -34.65 0.74 1.31
CA THR A 448 -33.64 0.33 2.30
C THR A 448 -32.27 0.11 1.67
N VAL A 449 -31.20 0.22 2.47
CA VAL A 449 -29.81 -0.01 2.02
C VAL A 449 -29.66 -1.35 1.28
N PRO A 450 -30.15 -2.50 1.80
CA PRO A 450 -30.03 -3.77 1.07
C PRO A 450 -30.77 -3.80 -0.26
N MET A 451 -31.94 -3.15 -0.36
CA MET A 451 -32.67 -3.05 -1.64
C MET A 451 -31.90 -2.22 -2.67
N ARG A 452 -31.30 -1.10 -2.24
CA ARG A 452 -30.49 -0.26 -3.12
C ARG A 452 -29.24 -0.98 -3.60
N VAL A 453 -28.52 -1.66 -2.70
CA VAL A 453 -27.34 -2.47 -3.06
C VAL A 453 -27.72 -3.62 -3.99
N ALA A 454 -28.78 -4.39 -3.70
CA ALA A 454 -29.20 -5.49 -4.57
C ALA A 454 -29.66 -5.03 -5.97
N ARG A 455 -30.17 -3.79 -6.08
CA ARG A 455 -30.58 -3.21 -7.37
C ARG A 455 -29.38 -2.71 -8.19
N ASP A 456 -28.43 -2.07 -7.53
CA ASP A 456 -27.38 -1.28 -8.20
C ASP A 456 -26.01 -2.02 -8.25
N ALA A 457 -25.83 -3.12 -7.51
CA ALA A 457 -24.56 -3.85 -7.49
C ALA A 457 -24.26 -4.56 -8.82
N PRO A 458 -22.99 -4.61 -9.26
CA PRO A 458 -22.59 -5.23 -10.52
C PRO A 458 -22.51 -6.77 -10.44
N CYS A 459 -22.91 -7.38 -9.32
CA CYS A 459 -22.66 -8.77 -9.01
C CYS A 459 -23.76 -9.42 -8.18
N THR A 460 -23.60 -10.71 -7.87
CA THR A 460 -24.59 -11.44 -7.07
C THR A 460 -24.66 -10.86 -5.65
N VAL A 461 -25.87 -10.66 -5.12
CA VAL A 461 -26.09 -10.21 -3.74
C VAL A 461 -26.88 -11.25 -2.95
N ILE A 462 -26.31 -11.73 -1.85
CA ILE A 462 -26.96 -12.62 -0.88
C ILE A 462 -27.44 -11.79 0.31
N LEU A 463 -28.77 -11.74 0.48
CA LEU A 463 -29.40 -11.12 1.64
C LEU A 463 -29.63 -12.15 2.75
N VAL A 464 -28.95 -11.96 3.88
CA VAL A 464 -28.98 -12.86 5.02
C VAL A 464 -30.01 -12.37 6.03
N LYS A 465 -31.06 -13.16 6.27
CA LYS A 465 -32.02 -12.90 7.34
C LYS A 465 -31.46 -13.39 8.67
N GLN A 466 -31.77 -12.67 9.74
CA GLN A 466 -31.45 -13.10 11.10
C GLN A 466 -32.10 -14.46 11.40
N GLN A 467 -31.29 -15.45 11.75
CA GLN A 467 -31.75 -16.70 12.34
C GLN A 467 -31.41 -16.67 13.83
N LEU A 468 -32.44 -16.71 14.69
CA LEU A 468 -32.25 -16.85 16.13
C LEU A 468 -31.79 -18.29 16.41
N PRO A 469 -30.62 -18.51 17.03
CA PRO A 469 -30.14 -19.87 17.33
C PRO A 469 -31.02 -20.61 18.36
N PHE A 470 -31.83 -19.89 19.13
CA PHE A 470 -32.44 -20.40 20.37
C PHE A 470 -33.79 -21.11 20.23
N THR A 471 -34.45 -21.11 19.06
CA THR A 471 -35.71 -21.85 18.89
C THR A 471 -35.55 -23.37 18.96
N ALA A 472 -34.30 -23.88 18.90
CA ALA A 472 -34.00 -25.30 19.11
C ALA A 472 -33.79 -25.69 20.58
N LEU A 473 -33.41 -24.75 21.46
CA LEU A 473 -33.14 -25.03 22.88
C LEU A 473 -34.41 -25.18 23.72
N HIS A 474 -35.55 -24.68 23.25
CA HIS A 474 -36.82 -24.82 23.97
C HIS A 474 -37.57 -26.13 23.68
N ARG A 475 -37.19 -26.86 22.63
CA ARG A 475 -37.81 -28.17 22.30
C ARG A 475 -37.17 -29.36 23.00
N ALA A 476 -36.00 -29.18 23.63
CA ALA A 476 -35.33 -30.23 24.40
C ALA A 476 -35.75 -30.31 25.88
N ASN A 477 -36.54 -29.34 26.39
CA ASN A 477 -36.94 -29.27 27.80
C ASN A 477 -38.43 -29.58 28.07
N THR A 478 -39.19 -30.04 27.09
CA THR A 478 -40.63 -30.37 27.24
C THR A 478 -40.99 -31.81 26.90
N SER A 479 -40.04 -32.74 27.04
CA SER A 479 -40.32 -34.19 26.97
C SER A 479 -39.88 -34.92 28.23
N TYR A 480 -40.49 -34.56 29.36
CA TYR A 480 -40.71 -35.52 30.45
C TYR A 480 -42.23 -35.70 30.58
N PRO A 481 -42.78 -36.90 30.36
CA PRO A 481 -44.15 -37.18 30.76
C PRO A 481 -44.19 -37.37 32.28
N GLU A 482 -44.99 -36.56 32.96
CA GLU A 482 -45.48 -36.91 34.29
C GLU A 482 -46.61 -37.94 34.12
N ASN A 483 -46.39 -39.12 34.72
CA ASN A 483 -47.29 -40.27 34.95
C ASN A 483 -47.82 -41.06 33.75
#